data_AF-A0A077WP35-F1
#
_entry.id   AF-A0A077WP35-F1
#
_cell.length_a   1.000
_cell.length_b   1.000
_cell.length_c   1.000
_cell.angle_alpha   90.00
_cell.angle_beta   90.00
_cell.angle_gamma   90.00
#
_symmetry.space_group_name_H-M   'P 1'
#
loop_
_entity.id
_entity.type
_entity.pdbx_description
1 polymer ?
#
loop_
_entity_poly.entity_id
_entity_poly.type
_entity_poly.pdbx_seq_one_letter_code
_entity_poly.pdbx_strand_id
1 'polypeptide(L)'
;MSRPMITHGQAACIFYGQPITPENEASCEVRINQIPDVELCYLENDPTEPFLIAAQRILFFPFRYKRYPSTNDATNRPPDPAQASACTPSTAHELIHSNKQLAKFIDDVFLPDDPHNKSVYEYTEMRRAQIHEIGYDVYHAIS
;
A
#
# COMPACT_ATOMS: atom_id res chain seq x y z
N MET A 1 25.50 -7.46 -0.95
CA MET A 1 25.73 -6.06 -1.36
C MET A 1 24.36 -5.44 -1.58
N SER A 2 24.02 -4.33 -0.89
CA SER A 2 22.74 -3.65 -1.13
C SER A 2 22.76 -3.01 -2.51
N ARG A 3 21.72 -3.21 -3.31
CA ARG A 3 21.58 -2.52 -4.60
C ARG A 3 21.28 -1.03 -4.36
N PRO A 4 21.77 -0.12 -5.21
CA PRO A 4 21.49 1.30 -5.06
C PRO A 4 20.01 1.60 -5.35
N MET A 5 19.41 2.47 -4.54
CA MET A 5 18.10 3.05 -4.83
C MET A 5 18.28 4.16 -5.88
N ILE A 6 17.46 4.14 -6.92
CA ILE A 6 17.44 5.15 -7.99
C ILE A 6 16.16 5.99 -7.89
N THR A 7 16.17 7.18 -8.50
CA THR A 7 14.98 8.05 -8.57
C THR A 7 14.02 7.59 -9.67
N HIS A 8 12.80 8.12 -9.64
CA HIS A 8 11.81 7.85 -10.69
C HIS A 8 12.30 8.25 -12.09
N GLY A 9 12.92 9.44 -12.24
CA GLY A 9 13.50 9.88 -13.51
C GLY A 9 14.65 9.00 -14.01
N GLN A 10 15.53 8.56 -13.12
CA GLN A 10 16.60 7.60 -13.45
C GLN A 10 16.02 6.26 -13.91
N ALA A 11 15.01 5.76 -13.21
CA ALA A 11 14.30 4.54 -13.58
C ALA A 11 13.61 4.68 -14.95
N ALA A 12 13.03 5.84 -15.26
CA ALA A 12 12.41 6.10 -16.55
C ALA A 12 13.44 6.07 -17.69
N CYS A 13 14.65 6.60 -17.47
CA CYS A 13 15.75 6.49 -18.43
C CYS A 13 16.15 5.03 -18.66
N ILE A 14 16.32 4.25 -17.58
CA ILE A 14 16.67 2.82 -17.67
C ILE A 14 15.60 2.04 -18.44
N PHE A 15 14.33 2.30 -18.15
CA PHE A 15 13.19 1.66 -18.83
C PHE A 15 13.23 1.89 -20.35
N TYR A 16 13.54 3.11 -20.79
CA TYR A 16 13.66 3.45 -22.21
C TYR A 16 15.06 3.18 -22.81
N GLY A 17 16.00 2.64 -22.03
CA GLY A 17 17.39 2.40 -22.46
C GLY A 17 18.15 3.68 -22.81
N GLN A 18 17.79 4.82 -22.19
CA GLN A 18 18.44 6.10 -22.42
C GLN A 18 19.56 6.36 -21.40
N PRO A 19 20.61 7.11 -21.77
CA PRO A 19 21.60 7.60 -20.81
C PRO A 19 20.94 8.45 -19.72
N ILE A 20 21.35 8.26 -18.47
CA ILE A 20 20.87 9.04 -17.34
C ILE A 20 21.48 10.44 -17.40
N THR A 21 20.70 11.40 -17.87
CA THR A 21 21.02 12.84 -17.95
C THR A 21 19.79 13.65 -17.57
N PRO A 22 19.91 14.86 -17.02
CA PRO A 22 18.75 15.66 -16.61
C PRO A 22 17.70 15.86 -17.71
N GLU A 23 18.15 16.06 -18.95
CA GLU A 23 17.29 16.23 -20.12
C GLU A 23 16.52 14.94 -20.45
N ASN A 24 17.21 13.79 -20.39
CA ASN A 24 16.58 12.50 -20.64
C ASN A 24 15.63 12.11 -19.51
N GLU A 25 15.98 12.39 -18.25
CA GLU A 25 15.10 12.13 -17.11
C GLU A 25 13.77 12.86 -17.29
N ALA A 26 13.81 14.17 -17.56
CA ALA A 26 12.61 14.97 -17.79
C ALA A 26 11.79 14.46 -18.98
N SER A 27 12.45 14.16 -20.11
CA SER A 27 11.78 13.64 -21.31
C SER A 27 11.15 12.26 -21.09
N CYS A 28 11.85 11.36 -20.41
CA CYS A 28 11.37 10.01 -20.11
C CYS A 28 10.21 10.04 -19.10
N GLU A 29 10.28 10.89 -18.07
CA GLU A 29 9.18 11.06 -17.11
C GLU A 29 7.91 11.56 -17.79
N VAL A 30 8.01 12.56 -18.67
CA VAL A 30 6.86 13.04 -19.45
C VAL A 30 6.24 11.90 -20.25
N ARG A 31 7.05 11.05 -20.88
CA ARG A 31 6.56 9.90 -21.64
C ARG A 31 5.86 8.85 -20.76
N ILE A 32 6.39 8.56 -19.57
CA ILE A 32 5.72 7.65 -18.62
C ILE A 32 4.38 8.23 -18.17
N ASN A 33 4.35 9.52 -17.80
CA ASN A 33 3.15 10.20 -17.30
C ASN A 33 2.03 10.33 -18.34
N GLN A 34 2.36 10.18 -19.63
CA GLN A 34 1.38 10.17 -20.72
C GLN A 34 0.67 8.82 -20.88
N ILE A 35 1.17 7.74 -20.26
CA ILE A 35 0.54 6.43 -20.34
C ILE A 35 -0.51 6.33 -19.23
N PRO A 36 -1.81 6.20 -19.57
CA PRO A 36 -2.86 6.17 -18.56
C PRO A 36 -2.83 4.86 -17.76
N ASP A 37 -3.30 4.93 -16.52
CA ASP A 37 -3.56 3.79 -15.63
C ASP A 37 -2.36 2.88 -15.32
N VAL A 38 -1.14 3.36 -15.55
CA VAL A 38 0.09 2.65 -15.20
C VAL A 38 1.02 3.52 -14.36
N GLU A 39 1.89 2.87 -13.60
CA GLU A 39 2.95 3.54 -12.86
C GLU A 39 4.26 2.76 -13.02
N LEU A 40 5.37 3.50 -12.98
CA LEU A 40 6.71 2.94 -12.97
C LEU A 40 7.08 2.51 -11.55
N CYS A 41 7.45 1.25 -11.39
CA CYS A 41 7.70 0.64 -10.09
C CYS A 41 8.87 -0.35 -10.16
N TYR A 42 9.23 -0.92 -9.02
CA TYR A 42 10.25 -1.96 -8.91
C TYR A 42 9.82 -3.07 -7.95
N LEU A 43 10.52 -4.21 -8.03
CA LEU A 43 10.38 -5.29 -7.05
C LEU A 43 11.35 -5.04 -5.90
N GLU A 44 10.94 -5.30 -4.65
CA GLU A 44 11.76 -5.00 -3.45
C GLU A 44 13.21 -5.51 -3.51
N ASN A 45 13.44 -6.66 -4.15
CA ASN A 45 14.76 -7.27 -4.29
C ASN A 45 15.59 -6.71 -5.47
N ASP A 46 14.97 -5.94 -6.36
CA ASP A 46 15.59 -5.39 -7.57
C ASP A 46 15.15 -3.94 -7.84
N PRO A 47 15.64 -2.95 -7.05
CA PRO A 47 15.33 -1.54 -7.27
C PRO A 47 15.93 -0.97 -8.56
N THR A 48 16.84 -1.68 -9.21
CA THR A 48 17.51 -1.23 -10.43
C THR A 48 16.77 -1.63 -11.71
N GLU A 49 15.77 -2.52 -11.61
CA GLU A 49 15.00 -3.02 -12.74
C GLU A 49 13.57 -2.44 -12.72
N PRO A 50 13.27 -1.47 -13.61
CA PRO A 50 11.97 -0.81 -13.62
C PRO A 50 10.91 -1.61 -14.37
N PHE A 51 9.69 -1.61 -13.84
CA PHE A 51 8.50 -2.22 -14.42
C PHE A 51 7.38 -1.20 -14.58
N LEU A 52 6.70 -1.24 -15.72
CA LEU A 52 5.48 -0.49 -15.94
C LEU A 52 4.29 -1.38 -15.60
N ILE A 53 3.54 -1.04 -14.55
CA ILE A 53 2.46 -1.88 -14.00
C ILE A 53 1.19 -1.05 -13.87
N ALA A 54 0.04 -1.69 -14.11
CA ALA A 54 -1.25 -1.05 -13.88
C ALA A 54 -1.36 -0.52 -12.44
N ALA A 55 -1.75 0.73 -12.27
CA ALA A 55 -1.79 1.41 -10.97
C ALA A 55 -2.60 0.62 -9.92
N GLN A 56 -3.75 0.06 -10.35
CA GLN A 56 -4.60 -0.79 -9.50
C GLN A 56 -3.89 -2.07 -9.02
N ARG A 57 -3.01 -2.65 -9.84
CA ARG A 57 -2.28 -3.88 -9.49
C ARG A 57 -1.23 -3.61 -8.42
N ILE A 58 -0.64 -2.41 -8.40
CA ILE A 58 0.28 -1.99 -7.33
C ILE A 58 -0.46 -1.93 -6.00
N LEU A 59 -1.69 -1.40 -5.99
CA LEU A 59 -2.53 -1.34 -4.80
C LEU A 59 -2.93 -2.75 -4.31
N PHE A 60 -3.18 -3.69 -5.21
CA PHE A 60 -3.55 -5.07 -4.86
C PHE A 60 -2.36 -5.87 -4.28
N PHE A 61 -1.12 -5.52 -4.63
CA PHE A 61 0.09 -6.21 -4.16
C PHE A 61 1.14 -5.26 -3.54
N PRO A 62 0.84 -4.63 -2.38
CA PRO A 62 1.65 -3.56 -1.79
C PRO A 62 3.04 -4.00 -1.28
N PHE A 63 3.24 -5.30 -1.08
CA PHE A 63 4.53 -5.88 -0.68
C PHE A 63 5.40 -6.26 -1.87
N ARG A 64 4.79 -6.45 -3.05
CA ARG A 64 5.52 -6.89 -4.26
C ARG A 64 6.08 -5.71 -5.03
N TYR A 65 5.24 -4.70 -5.27
CA TYR A 65 5.59 -3.54 -6.08
C TYR A 65 5.86 -2.34 -5.18
N LYS A 66 6.99 -1.68 -5.40
CA LYS A 66 7.40 -0.46 -4.70
C LYS A 66 7.56 0.68 -5.71
N ARG A 67 7.24 1.89 -5.28
CA ARG A 67 7.34 3.10 -6.11
C ARG A 67 8.68 3.76 -5.92
N TYR A 68 9.24 4.27 -7.01
CA TYR A 68 10.47 5.05 -6.95
C TYR A 68 10.24 6.38 -6.23
N PRO A 69 11.23 6.88 -5.47
CA PRO A 69 11.16 8.22 -4.90
C PRO A 69 11.19 9.26 -6.02
N SER A 70 10.35 10.29 -5.88
CA SER A 70 10.45 11.47 -6.73
C SER A 70 11.76 12.19 -6.44
N THR A 71 12.34 12.85 -7.44
CA THR A 71 13.52 13.73 -7.27
C THR A 71 13.27 14.82 -6.22
N ASN A 72 12.02 15.26 -6.04
CA ASN A 72 11.62 16.23 -5.02
C ASN A 72 11.57 15.65 -3.59
N ASP A 73 11.31 14.34 -3.45
CA ASP A 73 11.19 13.65 -2.15
C ASP A 73 12.56 13.32 -1.52
N ALA A 74 13.64 13.39 -2.31
CA ALA A 74 15.01 13.19 -1.85
C ALA A 74 15.52 14.29 -0.89
N THR A 75 14.72 15.33 -0.63
CA THR A 75 15.02 16.42 0.31
C THR A 75 14.79 16.03 1.78
N ASN A 76 14.21 14.85 2.06
CA ASN A 76 14.13 14.31 3.42
C ASN A 76 15.47 13.68 3.86
N ARG A 77 16.53 14.50 3.91
CA ARG A 77 17.65 14.26 4.84
C ARG A 77 17.11 14.37 6.28
N PRO A 78 17.72 13.69 7.26
CA PRO A 78 17.33 13.86 8.66
C PRO A 78 17.35 15.36 9.02
N PRO A 79 16.29 15.92 9.59
CA PRO A 79 16.32 17.31 10.03
C PRO A 79 17.34 17.45 11.14
N ASP A 80 18.24 18.44 11.01
CA ASP A 80 19.02 18.94 12.12
C ASP A 80 18.07 19.30 13.29
N PRO A 81 18.40 18.97 14.55
CA PRO A 81 17.49 19.05 15.69
C PRO A 81 17.15 20.49 16.16
N ALA A 82 17.28 21.49 15.30
CA ALA A 82 17.19 22.90 15.67
C ALA A 82 16.29 23.71 14.74
N GLN A 83 15.00 23.34 14.63
CA GLN A 83 13.90 24.30 14.42
C GLN A 83 12.54 23.59 14.42
N ALA A 84 11.92 23.55 15.59
CA ALA A 84 10.48 23.38 15.72
C ALA A 84 9.82 24.76 15.68
N SER A 85 8.80 24.94 14.83
CA SER A 85 7.49 25.54 15.16
C SER A 85 6.78 26.08 13.90
N ALA A 86 5.69 25.41 13.50
CA ALA A 86 4.34 25.99 13.30
C ALA A 86 3.44 25.11 12.38
N CYS A 87 2.44 24.48 13.01
CA CYS A 87 1.10 24.06 12.53
C CYS A 87 0.88 23.51 11.10
N THR A 88 0.47 22.23 10.99
CA THR A 88 -0.75 21.71 10.29
C THR A 88 -0.82 20.16 10.37
N PRO A 89 -1.97 19.50 10.03
CA PRO A 89 -2.60 18.46 10.84
C PRO A 89 -1.77 17.18 10.97
N SER A 90 -1.70 16.70 12.21
CA SER A 90 -1.01 15.49 12.62
C SER A 90 -1.59 14.25 11.94
N THR A 91 -1.03 13.89 10.79
CA THR A 91 -0.93 12.48 10.40
C THR A 91 0.46 12.03 10.83
N ALA A 92 0.64 11.90 12.15
CA ALA A 92 1.84 11.24 12.65
C ALA A 92 1.81 9.82 12.07
N HIS A 93 2.75 9.52 11.17
CA HIS A 93 3.13 8.15 10.89
C HIS A 93 3.64 7.57 12.22
N GLU A 94 2.72 7.03 13.04
CA GLU A 94 3.07 6.29 14.23
C GLU A 94 3.88 5.08 13.77
N LEU A 95 5.21 5.18 13.89
CA LEU A 95 6.07 4.04 13.66
C LEU A 95 5.70 2.98 14.70
N ILE A 96 5.32 1.80 14.21
CA ILE A 96 5.08 0.63 15.04
C ILE A 96 6.46 0.11 15.47
N HIS A 97 6.83 0.35 16.74
CA HIS A 97 8.14 -0.02 17.28
C HIS A 97 8.15 -1.37 17.99
N SER A 98 7.00 -2.06 18.07
CA SER A 98 6.89 -3.35 18.75
C SER A 98 5.73 -4.21 18.23
N ASN A 99 5.87 -5.53 18.40
CA ASN A 99 4.81 -6.48 18.06
C ASN A 99 3.51 -6.25 18.83
N LYS A 100 3.56 -5.64 20.04
CA LYS A 100 2.36 -5.30 20.82
C LYS A 100 1.58 -4.16 20.19
N GLN A 101 2.27 -3.15 19.65
CA GLN A 101 1.63 -2.05 18.93
C GLN A 101 1.04 -2.54 17.60
N LEU A 102 1.72 -3.48 16.92
CA LEU A 102 1.18 -4.09 15.70
C LEU A 102 -0.10 -4.88 15.98
N ALA A 103 -0.11 -5.70 17.03
CA ALA A 103 -1.29 -6.46 17.42
C ALA A 103 -2.47 -5.54 17.72
N LYS A 104 -2.24 -4.49 18.52
CA LYS A 104 -3.29 -3.50 18.84
C LYS A 104 -3.84 -2.81 17.59
N PHE A 105 -2.98 -2.41 16.66
CA PHE A 105 -3.41 -1.81 15.40
C PHE A 105 -4.26 -2.76 14.55
N ILE A 106 -3.86 -4.03 14.46
CA ILE A 106 -4.62 -5.04 13.72
C ILE A 106 -5.99 -5.24 14.37
N ASP A 107 -6.04 -5.33 15.71
CA ASP A 107 -7.30 -5.47 16.45
C ASP A 107 -8.21 -4.24 16.22
N ASP A 108 -7.67 -3.02 16.33
CA ASP A 108 -8.46 -1.79 16.15
C ASP A 108 -8.99 -1.61 14.70
N VAL A 109 -8.26 -2.08 13.68
CA VAL A 109 -8.65 -1.92 12.26
C VAL A 109 -9.56 -3.05 11.77
N PHE A 110 -9.32 -4.29 12.21
CA PHE A 110 -10.01 -5.47 11.68
C PHE A 110 -11.04 -6.07 12.64
N LEU A 111 -11.10 -5.63 13.90
CA LEU A 111 -12.14 -5.97 14.87
C LEU A 111 -12.79 -4.68 15.40
N PRO A 112 -13.48 -3.89 14.55
CA PRO A 112 -14.14 -2.66 15.01
C PRO A 112 -15.19 -2.93 16.09
N ASP A 113 -15.75 -4.16 16.10
CA ASP A 113 -16.61 -4.68 17.15
C ASP A 113 -15.96 -5.89 17.82
N ASP A 114 -15.97 -5.93 19.15
CA ASP A 114 -15.54 -7.10 19.93
C ASP A 114 -16.37 -8.32 19.51
N PRO A 115 -15.77 -9.42 19.00
CA PRO A 115 -16.51 -10.62 18.60
C PRO A 115 -17.19 -11.32 19.78
N HIS A 116 -16.92 -10.90 21.01
CA HIS A 116 -17.56 -11.38 22.23
C HIS A 116 -18.60 -10.36 22.76
N ASN A 117 -18.85 -9.28 22.03
CA ASN A 117 -19.87 -8.29 22.34
C ASN A 117 -21.25 -8.92 22.17
N LYS A 118 -21.78 -9.47 23.28
CA LYS A 118 -23.10 -10.08 23.35
C LYS A 118 -24.25 -9.14 22.97
N SER A 119 -24.01 -7.82 22.91
CA SER A 119 -25.03 -6.85 22.47
C SER A 119 -25.19 -6.76 20.96
N VAL A 120 -24.22 -7.24 20.17
CA VAL A 120 -24.27 -7.29 18.70
C VAL A 120 -24.97 -8.55 18.20
N TYR A 121 -24.99 -9.61 19.03
CA TYR A 121 -25.66 -10.87 18.70
C TYR A 121 -27.10 -10.86 19.24
N GLU A 122 -28.08 -10.74 18.35
CA GLU A 122 -29.47 -11.08 18.68
C GLU A 122 -29.57 -12.59 18.87
N TYR A 123 -29.69 -13.04 20.12
CA TYR A 123 -30.02 -14.43 20.43
C TYR A 123 -31.47 -14.71 20.05
N THR A 124 -31.69 -15.15 18.83
CA THR A 124 -32.98 -15.72 18.44
C THR A 124 -33.00 -17.18 18.86
N GLU A 125 -33.86 -17.56 19.83
CA GLU A 125 -34.10 -18.97 20.13
C GLU A 125 -34.73 -19.66 18.92
N MET A 126 -33.90 -20.31 18.11
CA MET A 126 -34.38 -21.08 16.96
C MET A 126 -34.73 -22.50 17.38
N ARG A 127 -35.91 -22.96 16.97
CA ARG A 127 -36.30 -24.36 17.13
C ARG A 127 -35.55 -25.21 16.10
N ARG A 128 -35.24 -26.46 16.45
CA ARG A 128 -34.57 -27.42 15.54
C ARG A 128 -35.22 -27.53 14.15
N ALA A 129 -36.53 -27.38 14.05
CA ALA A 129 -37.25 -27.40 12.78
C ALA A 129 -36.85 -26.24 11.84
N GLN A 130 -36.65 -25.04 12.38
CA GLN A 130 -36.28 -23.85 11.60
C GLN A 130 -34.83 -23.93 11.09
N ILE A 131 -33.95 -24.57 11.86
CA ILE A 131 -32.56 -24.81 11.44
C ILE A 131 -32.50 -25.76 10.23
N HIS A 132 -33.37 -26.77 10.22
CA HIS A 132 -33.47 -27.70 9.08
C HIS A 132 -34.03 -27.03 7.82
N GLU A 133 -34.98 -26.10 7.97
CA GLU A 133 -35.57 -25.35 6.87
C GLU A 133 -34.53 -24.42 6.22
N ILE A 134 -33.79 -23.65 7.01
CA ILE A 134 -32.69 -22.79 6.52
C ILE A 134 -31.62 -23.60 5.79
N GLY A 135 -31.22 -24.75 6.34
CA GLY A 135 -30.24 -25.63 5.70
C GLY A 135 -30.70 -26.18 4.36
N TYR A 136 -32.01 -26.43 4.22
CA TYR A 136 -32.62 -26.92 2.97
C TYR A 136 -32.69 -25.82 1.91
N ASP A 137 -33.07 -24.60 2.31
CA ASP A 137 -33.16 -23.43 1.43
C ASP A 137 -31.77 -23.02 0.90
N VAL A 138 -30.75 -23.03 1.76
CA VAL A 138 -29.37 -22.73 1.36
C VAL A 138 -28.85 -23.77 0.38
N TYR A 139 -29.10 -25.06 0.63
CA TYR A 139 -28.64 -26.14 -0.25
C TYR A 139 -29.27 -26.05 -1.65
N HIS A 140 -30.55 -25.68 -1.76
CA HIS A 140 -31.22 -25.49 -3.04
C HIS A 140 -30.94 -24.14 -3.71
N ALA A 141 -30.51 -23.13 -2.97
CA ALA A 141 -30.09 -21.85 -3.55
C ALA A 141 -28.70 -21.92 -4.22
N ILE A 142 -27.89 -22.93 -3.87
CA ILE A 142 -26.51 -23.11 -4.36
C ILE A 142 -26.32 -24.37 -5.22
N SER A 143 -27.40 -25.13 -5.46
CA SER A 143 -27.43 -26.30 -6.35
C SER A 143 -28.15 -25.98 -7.65
#